data_AF-A0A9D9PT57-F1
#
_entry.id   AF-A0A9D9PT57-F1
#
_cell.length_a   1.000
_cell.length_b   1.000
_cell.length_c   1.000
_cell.angle_alpha   90.00
_cell.angle_beta   90.00
_cell.angle_gamma   90.00
#
_symmetry.space_group_name_H-M   'P 1'
#
loop_
_entity.id
_entity.type
_entity.pdbx_description
1 polymer ?
#
loop_
_entity_poly.entity_id
_entity_poly.type
_entity_poly.pdbx_seq_one_letter_code
_entity_poly.pdbx_strand_id
1 'polypeptide(L)'
;MFKAGYAQEIITPPVGIGLAGYFNERPNVGAYDDLYVKVLAMECGGTKCALAAFDLVGLRPTFQKRISEAIVKEFGQELADNIIISAIHTHTGTEFPAKEEDITEPIRYALNETVEAAIRALRRAFMNLQEGQLEATTVYNNPYAFVRRYFMKDGNIVTNPGWRNPNIDRPESEFDRTIGILALRQHGRLAALVCNIANHMDTIGGNLVSADWPGRMTQAIQYELKESIPVIIIDDASGDLNHFDFRQDIKQTSYAEATRLGRGYARIILDALPS
;
A
#
# COMPACT_ATOMS: atom_id res chain seq x y z
N MET A 1 23.90 -15.70 -8.91
CA MET A 1 23.61 -14.41 -9.58
C MET A 1 22.15 -14.08 -9.30
N PHE A 2 21.88 -12.85 -8.87
CA PHE A 2 20.55 -12.39 -8.52
C PHE A 2 19.93 -11.66 -9.70
N LYS A 3 18.66 -11.97 -10.02
CA LYS A 3 17.87 -11.26 -11.02
C LYS A 3 16.60 -10.73 -10.38
N ALA A 4 16.14 -9.59 -10.88
CA ALA A 4 14.85 -9.04 -10.51
C ALA A 4 14.16 -8.43 -11.73
N GLY A 5 12.84 -8.39 -11.68
CA GLY A 5 12.00 -7.82 -12.71
C GLY A 5 10.77 -7.22 -12.07
N TYR A 6 10.21 -6.20 -12.72
CA TYR A 6 9.05 -5.49 -12.21
C TYR A 6 7.94 -5.41 -13.26
N ALA A 7 6.70 -5.40 -12.78
CA ALA A 7 5.57 -4.88 -13.55
C ALA A 7 4.47 -4.37 -12.61
N GLN A 8 3.57 -3.56 -13.18
CA GLN A 8 2.31 -3.17 -12.55
C GLN A 8 1.18 -3.23 -13.55
N GLU A 9 -0.02 -3.42 -13.03
CA GLU A 9 -1.28 -3.39 -13.79
C GLU A 9 -2.31 -2.57 -13.02
N ILE A 10 -3.15 -1.86 -13.76
CA ILE A 10 -4.25 -1.07 -13.18
C ILE A 10 -5.32 -2.02 -12.64
N ILE A 11 -5.80 -1.72 -11.43
CA ILE A 11 -6.90 -2.42 -10.75
C ILE A 11 -8.02 -1.45 -10.33
N THR A 12 -8.02 -0.23 -10.86
CA THR A 12 -9.07 0.79 -10.62
C THR A 12 -10.44 0.21 -10.99
N PRO A 13 -11.41 0.17 -10.07
CA PRO A 13 -12.72 -0.39 -10.37
C PRO A 13 -13.54 0.59 -11.25
N PRO A 14 -14.48 0.08 -12.06
CA PRO A 14 -15.49 0.93 -12.71
C PRO A 14 -16.32 1.73 -11.69
N VAL A 15 -16.90 2.85 -12.14
CA VAL A 15 -17.83 3.68 -11.36
C VAL A 15 -19.00 2.84 -10.83
N GLY A 16 -19.40 3.08 -9.57
CA GLY A 16 -20.49 2.40 -8.89
C GLY A 16 -20.08 1.22 -8.00
N ILE A 17 -18.87 0.68 -8.16
CA ILE A 17 -18.32 -0.36 -7.25
C ILE A 17 -18.05 0.24 -5.86
N GLY A 18 -18.36 -0.50 -4.81
CA GLY A 18 -18.17 -0.08 -3.42
C GLY A 18 -16.69 0.15 -3.04
N LEU A 19 -16.47 1.13 -2.15
CA LEU A 19 -15.16 1.43 -1.56
C LEU A 19 -15.06 0.90 -0.13
N ALA A 20 -14.03 0.11 0.17
CA ALA A 20 -13.83 -0.46 1.50
C ALA A 20 -13.05 0.48 2.43
N GLY A 21 -13.25 0.33 3.74
CA GLY A 21 -12.55 1.10 4.77
C GLY A 21 -13.49 1.66 5.84
N TYR A 22 -14.71 2.04 5.46
CA TYR A 22 -15.71 2.61 6.37
C TYR A 22 -16.92 1.69 6.57
N PHE A 23 -17.72 1.98 7.60
CA PHE A 23 -18.89 1.18 8.00
C PHE A 23 -20.20 1.59 7.31
N ASN A 24 -20.10 2.20 6.13
CA ASN A 24 -21.23 2.65 5.33
C ASN A 24 -20.99 2.35 3.86
N GLU A 25 -22.07 2.15 3.11
CA GLU A 25 -21.99 1.96 1.66
C GLU A 25 -21.41 3.20 0.98
N ARG A 26 -20.43 2.97 0.10
CA ARG A 26 -19.74 4.01 -0.66
C ARG A 26 -19.52 3.57 -2.10
N PRO A 27 -20.53 3.66 -2.97
CA PRO A 27 -20.30 3.45 -4.40
C PRO A 27 -19.33 4.54 -4.89
N ASN A 28 -18.28 4.14 -5.59
CA ASN A 28 -17.32 5.10 -6.12
C ASN A 28 -17.95 5.93 -7.24
N VAL A 29 -17.59 7.21 -7.29
CA VAL A 29 -18.11 8.19 -8.28
C VAL A 29 -17.04 8.64 -9.27
N GLY A 30 -15.91 7.94 -9.31
CA GLY A 30 -14.73 8.28 -10.11
C GLY A 30 -13.43 8.01 -9.36
N ALA A 31 -12.32 8.45 -9.93
CA ALA A 31 -10.98 8.27 -9.39
C ALA A 31 -10.20 9.58 -9.39
N TYR A 32 -9.49 9.83 -8.30
CA TYR A 32 -8.37 10.77 -8.31
C TYR A 32 -7.16 10.16 -9.01
N ASP A 33 -6.91 8.88 -8.72
CA ASP A 33 -5.70 8.18 -9.12
C ASP A 33 -6.05 6.77 -9.56
N ASP A 34 -5.27 6.22 -10.48
CA ASP A 34 -5.31 4.79 -10.72
C ASP A 34 -4.82 4.01 -9.49
N LEU A 35 -5.48 2.88 -9.24
CA LEU A 35 -5.02 1.86 -8.31
C LEU A 35 -4.22 0.82 -9.08
N TYR A 36 -3.18 0.28 -8.45
CA TYR A 36 -2.33 -0.73 -9.06
C TYR A 36 -2.18 -1.98 -8.20
N VAL A 37 -1.94 -3.10 -8.89
CA VAL A 37 -1.11 -4.17 -8.33
C VAL A 37 0.31 -3.97 -8.83
N LYS A 38 1.27 -3.95 -7.91
CA LYS A 38 2.69 -3.73 -8.18
C LYS A 38 3.47 -4.97 -7.78
N VAL A 39 4.27 -5.50 -8.72
CA VAL A 39 4.95 -6.79 -8.54
C VAL A 39 6.45 -6.65 -8.74
N LEU A 40 7.22 -7.05 -7.73
CA LEU A 40 8.65 -7.31 -7.83
C LEU A 40 8.88 -8.83 -7.88
N ALA A 41 9.29 -9.35 -9.02
CA ALA A 41 9.72 -10.73 -9.19
C ALA A 41 11.22 -10.85 -9.01
N MET A 42 11.69 -11.92 -8.37
CA MET A 42 13.09 -12.15 -8.07
C MET A 42 13.47 -13.60 -8.35
N GLU A 43 14.70 -13.81 -8.79
CA GLU A 43 15.27 -15.14 -9.02
C GLU A 43 16.72 -15.19 -8.51
N CYS A 44 17.03 -16.18 -7.68
CA CYS A 44 18.39 -16.42 -7.20
C CYS A 44 18.62 -17.92 -7.01
N GLY A 45 19.71 -18.46 -7.57
CA GLY A 45 20.07 -19.87 -7.41
C GLY A 45 19.03 -20.85 -7.98
N GLY A 46 18.20 -20.41 -8.93
CA GLY A 46 17.11 -21.20 -9.52
C GLY A 46 15.77 -21.06 -8.78
N THR A 47 15.74 -20.52 -7.57
CA THR A 47 14.51 -20.25 -6.82
C THR A 47 13.88 -18.94 -7.28
N LYS A 48 12.57 -18.98 -7.54
CA LYS A 48 11.75 -17.80 -7.88
C LYS A 48 10.90 -17.39 -6.70
N CYS A 49 10.86 -16.10 -6.42
CA CYS A 49 9.97 -15.50 -5.45
C CYS A 49 9.40 -14.18 -5.97
N ALA A 50 8.33 -13.70 -5.34
CA ALA A 50 7.72 -12.43 -5.72
C ALA A 50 7.15 -11.67 -4.51
N LEU A 51 7.04 -10.35 -4.67
CA LEU A 51 6.27 -9.48 -3.80
C LEU A 51 5.21 -8.80 -4.66
N ALA A 52 3.93 -8.97 -4.29
CA ALA A 52 2.80 -8.32 -4.93
C ALA A 52 2.06 -7.44 -3.91
N ALA A 53 2.08 -6.13 -4.12
CA ALA A 53 1.35 -5.17 -3.29
C ALA A 53 0.17 -4.59 -4.07
N PHE A 54 -0.99 -4.56 -3.42
CA PHE A 54 -2.24 -4.08 -4.00
C PHE A 54 -2.66 -2.76 -3.37
N ASP A 55 -3.10 -1.83 -4.21
CA ASP A 55 -3.75 -0.60 -3.75
C ASP A 55 -5.20 -0.90 -3.31
N LEU A 56 -5.35 -1.69 -2.25
CA LEU A 56 -6.60 -2.13 -1.64
C LEU A 56 -6.58 -1.88 -0.13
N VAL A 57 -7.75 -1.93 0.52
CA VAL A 57 -7.84 -1.86 1.99
C VAL A 57 -7.24 -3.11 2.66
N GLY A 58 -7.27 -4.25 1.99
CA GLY A 58 -6.94 -5.52 2.63
C GLY A 58 -7.30 -6.69 1.76
N LEU A 59 -6.68 -7.82 2.05
CA LEU A 59 -6.89 -9.05 1.31
C LEU A 59 -8.03 -9.81 1.99
N ARG A 60 -9.25 -9.72 1.46
CA ARG A 60 -10.41 -10.43 2.02
C ARG A 60 -10.40 -11.91 1.62
N PRO A 61 -11.00 -12.82 2.40
CA PRO A 61 -10.91 -14.27 2.15
C PRO A 61 -11.27 -14.70 0.73
N THR A 62 -12.30 -14.11 0.12
CA THR A 62 -12.69 -14.41 -1.26
C THR A 62 -11.60 -14.03 -2.28
N PHE A 63 -11.00 -12.85 -2.11
CA PHE A 63 -9.90 -12.39 -2.94
C PHE A 63 -8.67 -13.27 -2.74
N GLN A 64 -8.28 -13.54 -1.49
CA GLN A 64 -7.15 -14.42 -1.16
C GLN A 64 -7.29 -15.79 -1.81
N LYS A 65 -8.47 -16.41 -1.71
CA LYS A 65 -8.73 -17.72 -2.32
C LYS A 65 -8.53 -17.66 -3.84
N ARG A 66 -9.18 -16.71 -4.52
CA ARG A 66 -9.14 -16.60 -5.98
C ARG A 66 -7.74 -16.28 -6.51
N ILE A 67 -7.02 -15.37 -5.86
CA ILE A 67 -5.66 -15.02 -6.30
C ILE A 67 -4.68 -16.18 -6.09
N SER A 68 -4.77 -16.89 -4.96
CA SER A 68 -3.93 -18.07 -4.70
C SER A 68 -4.20 -19.20 -5.69
N GLU A 69 -5.47 -19.52 -5.97
CA GLU A 69 -5.85 -20.52 -6.98
C GLU A 69 -5.34 -20.13 -8.38
N ALA A 70 -5.43 -18.84 -8.75
CA ALA A 70 -4.93 -18.34 -10.02
C ALA A 70 -3.39 -18.41 -10.12
N ILE A 71 -2.67 -18.09 -9.04
CA ILE A 71 -1.21 -18.18 -9.01
C ILE A 71 -0.75 -19.64 -9.14
N VAL A 72 -1.35 -20.56 -8.38
CA VAL A 72 -1.03 -22.00 -8.49
C VAL A 72 -1.28 -22.51 -9.90
N LYS A 73 -2.41 -22.13 -10.50
CA LYS A 73 -2.76 -22.54 -11.86
C LYS A 73 -1.75 -22.04 -12.91
N GLU A 74 -1.31 -20.80 -12.80
CA GLU A 74 -0.51 -20.14 -13.85
C GLU A 74 1.01 -20.33 -13.67
N PHE A 75 1.46 -20.45 -12.42
CA PHE A 75 2.89 -20.47 -12.07
C PHE A 75 3.32 -21.68 -11.24
N GLY A 76 2.38 -22.49 -10.75
CA GLY A 76 2.65 -23.67 -9.93
C GLY A 76 2.74 -23.39 -8.42
N GLN A 77 2.69 -24.46 -7.63
CA GLN A 77 2.69 -24.40 -6.16
C GLN A 77 3.99 -23.80 -5.60
N GLU A 78 5.14 -24.07 -6.21
CA GLU A 78 6.43 -23.55 -5.73
C GLU A 78 6.46 -22.02 -5.70
N LEU A 79 5.91 -21.34 -6.70
CA LEU A 79 5.81 -19.89 -6.65
C LEU A 79 4.77 -19.43 -5.62
N ALA A 80 3.64 -20.13 -5.53
CA ALA A 80 2.59 -19.80 -4.56
C ALA A 80 3.09 -19.85 -3.10
N ASP A 81 4.04 -20.73 -2.81
CA ASP A 81 4.70 -20.82 -1.49
C ASP A 81 5.78 -19.74 -1.29
N ASN A 82 6.29 -19.16 -2.38
CA ASN A 82 7.39 -18.18 -2.41
C ASN A 82 6.93 -16.75 -2.78
N ILE A 83 5.64 -16.44 -2.64
CA ILE A 83 5.10 -15.10 -2.92
C ILE A 83 4.53 -14.45 -1.66
N ILE A 84 4.88 -13.18 -1.45
CA ILE A 84 4.20 -12.32 -0.48
C ILE A 84 3.15 -11.50 -1.22
N ILE A 85 1.90 -11.59 -0.76
CA ILE A 85 0.79 -10.76 -1.23
C ILE A 85 0.40 -9.83 -0.10
N SER A 86 0.32 -8.52 -0.39
CA SER A 86 0.01 -7.48 0.59
C SER A 86 -0.95 -6.45 0.02
N ALA A 87 -1.58 -5.66 0.89
CA ALA A 87 -2.38 -4.52 0.51
C ALA A 87 -1.86 -3.28 1.25
N ILE A 88 -1.91 -2.10 0.62
CA ILE A 88 -1.45 -0.85 1.25
C ILE A 88 -2.43 -0.29 2.28
N HIS A 89 -3.58 -0.93 2.51
CA HIS A 89 -4.61 -0.46 3.43
C HIS A 89 -5.31 0.85 3.06
N THR A 90 -5.45 1.20 1.77
CA THR A 90 -6.20 2.40 1.36
C THR A 90 -7.70 2.27 1.62
N HIS A 91 -8.30 3.28 2.25
CA HIS A 91 -9.75 3.36 2.56
C HIS A 91 -10.61 3.86 1.38
N THR A 92 -9.99 4.04 0.21
CA THR A 92 -10.65 4.40 -1.05
C THR A 92 -10.35 3.41 -2.17
N GLY A 93 -10.01 2.17 -1.81
CA GLY A 93 -9.87 1.04 -2.74
C GLY A 93 -11.15 0.21 -2.88
N THR A 94 -11.17 -0.68 -3.88
CA THR A 94 -12.29 -1.60 -4.15
C THR A 94 -12.67 -2.44 -2.93
N GLU A 95 -13.97 -2.57 -2.67
CA GLU A 95 -14.51 -3.49 -1.68
C GLU A 95 -14.75 -4.89 -2.25
N PHE A 96 -14.10 -5.89 -1.64
CA PHE A 96 -14.36 -7.30 -1.90
C PHE A 96 -15.06 -7.95 -0.70
N PRO A 97 -16.15 -8.71 -0.90
CA PRO A 97 -16.85 -9.39 0.18
C PRO A 97 -16.00 -10.45 0.87
N ALA A 98 -16.28 -10.74 2.15
CA ALA A 98 -15.58 -11.81 2.86
C ALA A 98 -16.14 -13.21 2.54
N LYS A 99 -17.40 -13.31 2.10
CA LYS A 99 -18.09 -14.57 1.82
C LYS A 99 -18.45 -14.69 0.34
N GLU A 100 -18.49 -15.91 -0.16
CA GLU A 100 -18.76 -16.19 -1.58
C GLU A 100 -20.21 -15.86 -1.95
N GLU A 101 -21.18 -16.08 -1.04
CA GLU A 101 -22.59 -15.75 -1.27
C GLU A 101 -22.86 -14.25 -1.48
N ASP A 102 -21.98 -13.39 -0.97
CA ASP A 102 -22.08 -11.93 -1.08
C ASP A 102 -21.50 -11.40 -2.41
N ILE A 103 -20.89 -12.27 -3.22
CA ILE A 103 -20.33 -11.88 -4.53
C ILE A 103 -21.47 -11.83 -5.56
N THR A 104 -21.90 -10.63 -5.90
CA THR A 104 -22.87 -10.36 -6.97
C THR A 104 -22.24 -9.49 -8.06
N GLU A 105 -22.91 -9.32 -9.20
CA GLU A 105 -22.51 -8.26 -10.12
C GLU A 105 -22.87 -6.89 -9.54
N PRO A 106 -22.03 -5.85 -9.70
CA PRO A 106 -20.81 -5.81 -10.53
C PRO A 106 -19.49 -6.15 -9.79
N ILE A 107 -19.55 -6.54 -8.52
CA ILE A 107 -18.38 -6.90 -7.69
C ILE A 107 -17.64 -8.11 -8.27
N ARG A 108 -18.36 -9.11 -8.76
CA ARG A 108 -17.79 -10.32 -9.37
C ARG A 108 -16.87 -9.96 -10.55
N TYR A 109 -17.31 -9.05 -11.42
CA TYR A 109 -16.48 -8.53 -12.50
C TYR A 109 -15.21 -7.86 -11.97
N ALA A 110 -15.32 -6.90 -11.05
CA ALA A 110 -14.16 -6.20 -10.48
C ALA A 110 -13.16 -7.16 -9.80
N LEU A 111 -13.67 -8.17 -9.11
CA LEU A 111 -12.88 -9.21 -8.46
C LEU A 111 -12.07 -10.03 -9.48
N ASN A 112 -12.72 -10.48 -10.57
CA ASN A 112 -12.06 -11.24 -11.62
C ASN A 112 -11.01 -10.38 -12.35
N GLU A 113 -11.34 -9.15 -12.73
CA GLU A 113 -10.41 -8.23 -13.39
C GLU A 113 -9.17 -7.94 -12.54
N THR A 114 -9.36 -7.77 -11.22
CA THR A 114 -8.25 -7.54 -10.28
C THR A 114 -7.33 -8.77 -10.19
N VAL A 115 -7.90 -9.98 -10.14
CA VAL A 115 -7.12 -11.23 -10.15
C VAL A 115 -6.37 -11.39 -11.47
N GLU A 116 -7.02 -11.16 -12.61
CA GLU A 116 -6.37 -11.26 -13.91
C GLU A 116 -5.27 -10.21 -14.09
N ALA A 117 -5.47 -8.98 -13.63
CA ALA A 117 -4.46 -7.94 -13.60
C ALA A 117 -3.24 -8.37 -12.78
N ALA A 118 -3.44 -9.00 -11.61
CA ALA A 118 -2.35 -9.52 -10.80
C ALA A 118 -1.56 -10.63 -11.51
N ILE A 119 -2.23 -11.55 -12.19
CA ILE A 119 -1.56 -12.59 -12.99
C ILE A 119 -0.80 -11.98 -14.16
N ARG A 120 -1.36 -10.98 -14.86
CA ARG A 120 -0.65 -10.23 -15.92
C ARG A 120 0.59 -9.53 -15.37
N ALA A 121 0.49 -8.87 -14.23
CA ALA A 121 1.61 -8.21 -13.55
C ALA A 121 2.71 -9.22 -13.18
N LEU A 122 2.35 -10.34 -12.55
CA LEU A 122 3.30 -11.41 -12.23
C LEU A 122 4.03 -11.94 -13.47
N ARG A 123 3.28 -12.25 -14.53
CA ARG A 123 3.86 -12.75 -15.79
C ARG A 123 4.86 -11.76 -16.39
N ARG A 124 4.46 -10.48 -16.45
CA ARG A 124 5.32 -9.40 -16.97
C ARG A 124 6.55 -9.17 -16.10
N ALA A 125 6.41 -9.22 -14.77
CA ALA A 125 7.53 -9.06 -13.84
C ALA A 125 8.57 -10.17 -14.04
N PHE A 126 8.14 -11.44 -14.19
CA PHE A 126 9.06 -12.55 -14.49
C PHE A 126 9.69 -12.47 -15.89
N MET A 127 8.95 -12.00 -16.90
CA MET A 127 9.51 -11.74 -18.23
C MET A 127 10.58 -10.62 -18.21
N ASN A 128 10.47 -9.68 -17.27
CA ASN A 128 11.37 -8.56 -17.12
C ASN A 128 12.57 -8.86 -16.20
N LEU A 129 12.84 -10.13 -15.85
CA LEU A 129 13.99 -10.50 -15.04
C LEU A 129 15.31 -10.07 -15.70
N GLN A 130 16.05 -9.23 -15.01
CA GLN A 130 17.40 -8.81 -15.39
C GLN A 130 18.33 -8.88 -14.19
N GLU A 131 19.63 -9.01 -14.44
CA GLU A 131 20.64 -8.94 -13.39
C GLU A 131 20.51 -7.64 -12.59
N GLY A 132 20.62 -7.75 -11.26
CA GLY A 132 20.50 -6.60 -10.38
C GLY A 132 21.17 -6.81 -9.04
N GLN A 133 21.15 -5.76 -8.23
CA GLN A 133 21.65 -5.75 -6.86
C GLN A 133 20.56 -5.20 -5.95
N LEU A 134 20.37 -5.84 -4.80
CA LEU A 134 19.49 -5.35 -3.75
C LEU A 134 20.33 -4.67 -2.68
N GLU A 135 19.92 -3.46 -2.31
CA GLU A 135 20.50 -2.68 -1.23
C GLU A 135 19.42 -2.45 -0.19
N ALA A 136 19.69 -2.80 1.07
CA ALA A 136 18.78 -2.58 2.18
C ALA A 136 19.33 -1.46 3.08
N THR A 137 18.46 -0.54 3.46
CA THR A 137 18.76 0.52 4.42
C THR A 137 17.54 0.81 5.29
N THR A 138 17.75 1.53 6.38
CA THR A 138 16.68 1.97 7.27
C THR A 138 16.91 3.43 7.67
N VAL A 139 15.84 4.13 7.98
CA VAL A 139 15.90 5.47 8.57
C VAL A 139 14.91 5.56 9.72
N TYR A 140 15.36 6.05 10.88
CA TYR A 140 14.49 6.34 12.01
C TYR A 140 13.88 7.74 11.84
N ASN A 141 12.92 7.87 10.93
CA ASN A 141 12.27 9.15 10.63
C ASN A 141 10.88 8.94 10.00
N ASN A 142 9.88 8.69 10.84
CA ASN A 142 8.48 8.63 10.45
C ASN A 142 7.67 9.73 11.15
N PRO A 143 7.65 10.97 10.61
CA PRO A 143 7.06 12.12 11.30
C PRO A 143 5.56 12.31 11.01
N TYR A 144 4.97 11.51 10.10
CA TYR A 144 3.59 11.72 9.65
C TYR A 144 2.61 10.66 10.16
N ALA A 145 3.05 9.77 11.04
CA ALA A 145 2.19 8.84 11.75
C ALA A 145 2.10 9.18 13.25
N PHE A 146 0.92 8.95 13.81
CA PHE A 146 0.58 9.27 15.19
C PHE A 146 -0.26 8.15 15.80
N VAL A 147 0.01 7.83 17.07
CA VAL A 147 -0.84 6.90 17.82
C VAL A 147 -2.25 7.48 17.92
N ARG A 148 -3.25 6.63 17.64
CA ARG A 148 -4.67 6.97 17.58
C ARG A 148 -5.46 6.54 18.82
N ARG A 149 -4.81 5.84 19.74
CA ARG A 149 -5.37 5.39 21.03
C ARG A 149 -4.78 6.23 22.16
N TYR A 150 -5.63 6.75 23.03
CA TYR A 150 -5.23 7.67 24.08
C TYR A 150 -5.76 7.25 25.44
N PHE A 151 -4.93 7.40 26.47
CA PHE A 151 -5.41 7.48 27.83
C PHE A 151 -6.12 8.82 28.02
N MET A 152 -7.32 8.75 28.59
CA MET A 152 -8.15 9.89 28.96
C MET A 152 -7.99 10.17 30.45
N LYS A 153 -8.26 11.40 30.89
CA LYS A 153 -8.12 11.83 32.30
C LYS A 153 -9.05 11.09 33.28
N ASP A 154 -10.10 10.45 32.78
CA ASP A 154 -11.01 9.60 33.55
C ASP A 154 -10.55 8.14 33.66
N GLY A 155 -9.39 7.81 33.09
CA GLY A 155 -8.80 6.47 33.10
C GLY A 155 -9.20 5.56 31.93
N ASN A 156 -10.13 6.00 31.07
CA ASN A 156 -10.52 5.23 29.89
C ASN A 156 -9.47 5.29 28.77
N ILE A 157 -9.46 4.27 27.91
CA ILE A 157 -8.71 4.30 26.63
C ILE A 157 -9.69 4.53 25.50
N VAL A 158 -9.45 5.55 24.68
CA VAL A 158 -10.31 5.93 23.56
C VAL A 158 -9.51 5.93 22.25
N THR A 159 -10.06 5.28 21.23
CA THR A 159 -9.61 5.36 19.84
C THR A 159 -10.19 6.62 19.20
N ASN A 160 -9.34 7.44 18.59
CA ASN A 160 -9.69 8.70 17.96
C ASN A 160 -10.48 9.64 18.90
N PRO A 161 -9.87 10.18 19.97
CA PRO A 161 -10.56 10.90 21.05
C PRO A 161 -11.17 12.26 20.64
N GLY A 162 -11.07 12.64 19.36
CA GLY A 162 -11.56 13.91 18.85
C GLY A 162 -10.52 15.02 18.94
N TRP A 163 -10.67 16.00 18.04
CA TRP A 163 -9.75 17.13 17.90
C TRP A 163 -9.69 17.98 19.15
N ARG A 164 -8.48 18.31 19.60
CA ARG A 164 -8.21 19.21 20.73
C ARG A 164 -9.01 18.85 21.99
N ASN A 165 -9.31 17.57 22.19
CA ASN A 165 -10.12 17.13 23.32
C ASN A 165 -9.37 17.41 24.64
N PRO A 166 -9.91 18.27 25.52
CA PRO A 166 -9.23 18.67 26.76
C PRO A 166 -9.11 17.53 27.79
N ASN A 167 -9.81 16.41 27.56
CA ASN A 167 -9.78 15.24 28.41
C ASN A 167 -8.70 14.22 27.99
N ILE A 168 -7.98 14.45 26.90
CA ILE A 168 -6.80 13.65 26.55
C ILE A 168 -5.74 13.84 27.66
N ASP A 169 -5.20 12.74 28.16
CA ASP A 169 -4.02 12.75 29.03
C ASP A 169 -2.75 12.55 28.18
N ARG A 170 -2.60 11.37 27.58
CA ARG A 170 -1.43 11.02 26.76
C ARG A 170 -1.75 9.90 25.74
N PRO A 171 -0.92 9.73 24.70
CA PRO A 171 -1.00 8.55 23.84
C PRO A 171 -0.86 7.26 24.66
N GLU A 172 -1.52 6.19 24.21
CA GLU A 172 -1.45 4.88 24.85
C GLU A 172 -0.03 4.29 24.80
N SER A 173 0.68 4.54 23.70
CA SER A 173 1.98 3.97 23.37
C SER A 173 2.89 4.98 22.64
N GLU A 174 4.15 4.59 22.49
CA GLU A 174 4.99 5.06 21.38
C GLU A 174 4.92 4.03 20.24
N PHE A 175 5.42 4.39 19.06
CA PHE A 175 5.45 3.48 17.91
C PHE A 175 6.82 3.49 17.24
N ASP A 176 7.13 2.43 16.49
CA ASP A 176 8.37 2.33 15.74
C ASP A 176 8.36 3.31 14.57
N ARG A 177 9.31 4.26 14.58
CA ARG A 177 9.49 5.26 13.53
C ARG A 177 10.46 4.83 12.44
N THR A 178 10.94 3.59 12.49
CA THR A 178 11.83 3.02 11.48
C THR A 178 11.08 2.86 10.17
N ILE A 179 11.67 3.36 9.10
CA ILE A 179 11.24 3.09 7.73
C ILE A 179 12.27 2.16 7.11
N GLY A 180 11.81 1.00 6.64
CA GLY A 180 12.62 0.03 5.91
C GLY A 180 12.62 0.33 4.42
N ILE A 181 13.79 0.27 3.78
CA ILE A 181 13.95 0.58 2.36
C ILE A 181 14.77 -0.54 1.72
N LEU A 182 14.22 -1.12 0.66
CA LEU A 182 14.94 -2.00 -0.25
C LEU A 182 15.01 -1.34 -1.63
N ALA A 183 16.21 -1.07 -2.09
CA ALA A 183 16.48 -0.51 -3.42
C ALA A 183 17.00 -1.60 -4.34
N LEU A 184 16.34 -1.76 -5.49
CA LEU A 184 16.85 -2.57 -6.59
C LEU A 184 17.66 -1.69 -7.53
N ARG A 185 18.90 -2.06 -7.80
CA ARG A 185 19.73 -1.45 -8.84
C ARG A 185 19.95 -2.38 -10.01
N GLN A 186 19.81 -1.86 -11.23
CA GLN A 186 20.09 -2.56 -12.48
C GLN A 186 20.89 -1.63 -13.38
N HIS A 187 21.99 -2.14 -13.95
CA HIS A 187 22.91 -1.35 -14.76
C HIS A 187 23.38 -0.04 -14.06
N GLY A 188 23.60 -0.10 -12.75
CA GLY A 188 24.04 1.04 -11.93
C GLY A 188 22.95 2.09 -11.63
N ARG A 189 21.71 1.90 -12.11
CA ARG A 189 20.59 2.82 -11.86
C ARG A 189 19.58 2.23 -10.89
N LEU A 190 18.90 3.09 -10.14
CA LEU A 190 17.77 2.68 -9.32
C LEU A 190 16.63 2.20 -10.23
N ALA A 191 16.19 0.97 -10.04
CA ALA A 191 15.20 0.31 -10.89
C ALA A 191 13.90 0.01 -10.17
N ALA A 192 13.91 -0.12 -8.84
CA ALA A 192 12.70 -0.23 -8.02
C ALA A 192 12.97 0.12 -6.56
N LEU A 193 11.91 0.49 -5.84
CA LEU A 193 11.92 0.65 -4.39
C LEU A 193 10.83 -0.20 -3.75
N VAL A 194 11.15 -0.84 -2.62
CA VAL A 194 10.19 -1.36 -1.66
C VAL A 194 10.37 -0.59 -0.37
N CYS A 195 9.30 0.04 0.12
CA CYS A 195 9.30 0.84 1.34
C CYS A 195 8.32 0.22 2.35
N ASN A 196 8.81 -0.13 3.53
CA ASN A 196 8.00 -0.57 4.65
C ASN A 196 7.78 0.61 5.61
N ILE A 197 6.54 1.10 5.71
CA ILE A 197 6.22 2.34 6.42
C ILE A 197 4.96 2.14 7.27
N ALA A 198 5.06 2.44 8.57
CA ALA A 198 3.92 2.44 9.50
C ALA A 198 3.13 3.76 9.40
N ASN A 199 2.01 3.80 8.68
CA ASN A 199 1.08 4.93 8.70
C ASN A 199 -0.24 4.55 8.03
N HIS A 200 -1.38 4.73 8.70
CA HIS A 200 -2.70 4.38 8.15
C HIS A 200 -3.01 5.16 6.84
N MET A 201 -3.54 4.49 5.82
CA MET A 201 -3.88 5.08 4.51
C MET A 201 -5.35 5.52 4.46
N ASP A 202 -5.70 6.46 5.36
CA ASP A 202 -7.04 7.07 5.46
C ASP A 202 -6.97 8.61 5.29
N THR A 203 -5.95 9.09 4.56
CA THR A 203 -5.75 10.53 4.33
C THR A 203 -6.77 11.10 3.35
N ILE A 204 -7.28 10.25 2.45
CA ILE A 204 -8.35 10.57 1.51
C ILE A 204 -9.59 9.75 1.89
N GLY A 205 -10.68 10.47 2.14
CA GLY A 205 -12.00 9.88 2.32
C GLY A 205 -12.96 10.19 1.17
N GLY A 206 -14.24 9.92 1.38
CA GLY A 206 -15.29 10.15 0.38
C GLY A 206 -15.46 8.98 -0.60
N ASN A 207 -15.89 9.31 -1.82
CA ASN A 207 -16.32 8.34 -2.83
C ASN A 207 -15.46 8.36 -4.11
N LEU A 208 -14.30 9.03 -4.08
CA LEU A 208 -13.34 8.99 -5.19
C LEU A 208 -12.24 7.99 -4.87
N VAL A 209 -11.92 7.14 -5.85
CA VAL A 209 -10.84 6.16 -5.76
C VAL A 209 -9.49 6.86 -5.65
N SER A 210 -8.63 6.38 -4.74
CA SER A 210 -7.24 6.82 -4.63
C SER A 210 -6.36 5.79 -3.91
N ALA A 211 -5.09 5.75 -4.30
CA ALA A 211 -4.03 5.01 -3.62
C ALA A 211 -3.45 5.77 -2.41
N ASP A 212 -4.12 6.82 -1.93
CA ASP A 212 -3.76 7.62 -0.75
C ASP A 212 -2.34 8.24 -0.82
N TRP A 213 -1.74 8.58 0.32
CA TRP A 213 -0.37 9.10 0.39
C TRP A 213 0.67 8.17 -0.27
N PRO A 214 0.54 6.82 -0.31
CA PRO A 214 1.45 5.95 -1.07
C PRO A 214 1.48 6.24 -2.58
N GLY A 215 0.31 6.49 -3.17
CA GLY A 215 0.20 6.91 -4.57
C GLY A 215 0.90 8.24 -4.82
N ARG A 216 0.71 9.21 -3.91
CA ARG A 216 1.37 10.52 -3.98
C ARG A 216 2.88 10.41 -3.79
N MET A 217 3.35 9.54 -2.90
CA MET A 217 4.77 9.26 -2.69
C MET A 217 5.43 8.68 -3.93
N THR A 218 4.76 7.71 -4.57
CA THR A 218 5.22 7.11 -5.83
C THR A 218 5.45 8.19 -6.89
N GLN A 219 4.46 9.06 -7.11
CA GLN A 219 4.57 10.15 -8.09
C GLN A 219 5.67 11.15 -7.74
N ALA A 220 5.83 11.51 -6.46
CA ALA A 220 6.88 12.41 -6.02
C ALA A 220 8.28 11.83 -6.25
N ILE A 221 8.51 10.55 -5.92
CA ILE A 221 9.79 9.87 -6.18
C ILE A 221 10.09 9.85 -7.69
N GLN A 222 9.12 9.45 -8.51
CA GLN A 222 9.30 9.39 -9.97
C GLN A 222 9.61 10.76 -10.57
N TYR A 223 8.96 11.81 -10.07
CA TYR A 223 9.20 13.19 -10.47
C TYR A 223 10.63 13.63 -10.17
N GLU A 224 11.10 13.42 -8.94
CA GLU A 224 12.46 13.82 -8.52
C GLU A 224 13.54 13.05 -9.30
N LEU A 225 13.33 11.75 -9.53
CA LEU A 225 14.26 10.90 -10.28
C LEU A 225 14.18 11.12 -11.80
N LYS A 226 13.11 11.75 -12.30
CA LYS A 226 12.78 11.86 -13.74
C LYS A 226 12.71 10.50 -14.42
N GLU A 227 12.32 9.48 -13.67
CA GLU A 227 12.20 8.10 -14.12
C GLU A 227 10.90 7.50 -13.56
N SER A 228 10.18 6.74 -14.39
CA SER A 228 8.98 6.03 -13.98
C SER A 228 9.32 4.71 -13.28
N ILE A 229 10.15 4.78 -12.24
CA ILE A 229 10.49 3.60 -11.46
C ILE A 229 9.29 3.16 -10.59
N PRO A 230 9.13 1.86 -10.36
CA PRO A 230 8.19 1.38 -9.40
C PRO A 230 8.55 1.65 -7.95
N VAL A 231 7.52 1.97 -7.17
CA VAL A 231 7.59 2.11 -5.72
C VAL A 231 6.50 1.24 -5.11
N ILE A 232 6.92 0.17 -4.46
CA ILE A 232 6.08 -0.78 -3.72
C ILE A 232 6.06 -0.32 -2.27
N ILE A 233 4.87 -0.16 -1.71
CA ILE A 233 4.67 0.16 -0.31
C ILE A 233 4.16 -1.08 0.39
N ILE A 234 4.77 -1.43 1.50
CA ILE A 234 4.30 -2.42 2.45
C ILE A 234 3.85 -1.65 3.69
N ASP A 235 2.59 -1.83 4.08
CA ASP A 235 2.09 -1.28 5.33
C ASP A 235 2.73 -2.05 6.49
N ASP A 236 3.36 -1.31 7.39
CA ASP A 236 3.93 -1.87 8.62
C ASP A 236 2.84 -1.98 9.70
N ALA A 237 3.21 -2.13 10.97
CA ALA A 237 2.31 -2.21 12.11
C ALA A 237 1.54 -0.88 12.37
N SER A 238 0.53 -0.60 11.54
CA SER A 238 -0.24 0.65 11.54
C SER A 238 -1.62 0.55 12.20
N GLY A 239 -1.91 -0.54 12.92
CA GLY A 239 -3.24 -0.86 13.44
C GLY A 239 -3.79 0.13 14.48
N ASP A 240 -2.91 0.77 15.24
CA ASP A 240 -3.21 1.82 16.21
C ASP A 240 -2.62 3.18 15.82
N LEU A 241 -2.19 3.33 14.56
CA LEU A 241 -1.66 4.58 14.02
C LEU A 241 -2.69 5.28 13.13
N ASN A 242 -2.50 6.58 12.95
CA ASN A 242 -3.24 7.43 12.03
C ASN A 242 -2.31 8.47 11.39
N HIS A 243 -2.74 9.06 10.29
CA HIS A 243 -1.97 10.06 9.54
C HIS A 243 -2.04 11.47 10.13
N PHE A 244 -2.73 11.64 11.26
CA PHE A 244 -3.00 12.95 11.85
C PHE A 244 -2.82 13.03 13.36
N ASP A 245 -2.41 14.22 13.80
CA ASP A 245 -2.22 14.56 15.21
C ASP A 245 -3.46 15.27 15.76
N PHE A 246 -4.15 14.64 16.71
CA PHE A 246 -5.35 15.17 17.38
C PHE A 246 -5.13 16.50 18.10
N ARG A 247 -3.88 16.91 18.33
CA ARG A 247 -3.53 18.20 18.97
C ARG A 247 -3.58 19.37 18.00
N GLN A 248 -3.53 19.10 16.70
CA GLN A 248 -3.50 20.15 15.68
C GLN A 248 -4.91 20.57 15.26
N ASP A 249 -5.04 21.84 14.87
CA ASP A 249 -6.29 22.45 14.42
C ASP A 249 -6.32 22.60 12.89
N ILE A 250 -5.96 21.53 12.18
CA ILE A 250 -5.91 21.50 10.71
C ILE A 250 -6.67 20.30 10.17
N LYS A 251 -7.33 20.50 9.03
CA LYS A 251 -7.99 19.42 8.28
C LYS A 251 -6.90 18.50 7.71
N GLN A 252 -6.78 17.31 8.29
CA GLN A 252 -5.75 16.33 7.90
C GLN A 252 -6.33 15.18 7.05
N THR A 253 -7.60 15.22 6.67
CA THR A 253 -8.17 14.28 5.69
C THR A 253 -8.55 15.04 4.42
N SER A 254 -7.65 15.02 3.43
CA SER A 254 -7.85 15.61 2.11
C SER A 254 -6.81 15.11 1.10
N TYR A 255 -7.11 15.27 -0.19
CA TYR A 255 -6.14 15.02 -1.26
C TYR A 255 -4.86 15.86 -1.14
N ALA A 256 -5.00 17.12 -0.70
CA ALA A 256 -3.86 18.01 -0.48
C ALA A 256 -2.95 17.49 0.64
N GLU A 257 -3.55 16.94 1.70
CA GLU A 257 -2.78 16.37 2.80
C GLU A 257 -2.09 15.08 2.39
N ALA A 258 -2.77 14.18 1.67
CA ALA A 258 -2.13 12.98 1.12
C ALA A 258 -0.93 13.36 0.22
N THR A 259 -1.05 14.45 -0.52
CA THR A 259 0.03 14.98 -1.36
C THR A 259 1.21 15.50 -0.53
N ARG A 260 0.92 16.23 0.57
CA ARG A 260 1.95 16.71 1.50
C ARG A 260 2.71 15.54 2.14
N LEU A 261 1.98 14.54 2.63
CA LEU A 261 2.53 13.31 3.23
C LEU A 261 3.38 12.53 2.23
N GLY A 262 2.84 12.29 1.03
CA GLY A 262 3.55 11.57 -0.02
C GLY A 262 4.86 12.23 -0.42
N ARG A 263 4.87 13.55 -0.60
CA ARG A 263 6.11 14.32 -0.88
C ARG A 263 7.10 14.27 0.29
N GLY A 264 6.60 14.35 1.51
CA GLY A 264 7.42 14.25 2.73
C GLY A 264 8.13 12.91 2.84
N TYR A 265 7.38 11.81 2.71
CA TYR A 265 7.98 10.47 2.70
C TYR A 265 8.91 10.27 1.51
N ALA A 266 8.56 10.72 0.30
CA ALA A 266 9.43 10.64 -0.86
C ALA A 266 10.81 11.26 -0.59
N ARG A 267 10.84 12.45 0.03
CA ARG A 267 12.09 13.11 0.42
C ARG A 267 12.89 12.27 1.43
N ILE A 268 12.24 11.75 2.47
CA ILE A 268 12.88 10.92 3.49
C ILE A 268 13.49 9.65 2.87
N ILE A 269 12.76 8.99 1.97
CA ILE A 269 13.23 7.79 1.27
C ILE A 269 14.44 8.12 0.41
N LEU A 270 14.36 9.16 -0.43
CA LEU A 270 15.43 9.53 -1.34
C LEU A 270 16.71 9.97 -0.61
N ASP A 271 16.57 10.69 0.52
CA ASP A 271 17.71 11.11 1.35
C ASP A 271 18.38 9.94 2.08
N ALA A 272 17.64 8.84 2.31
CA ALA A 272 18.15 7.65 2.99
C ALA A 272 18.83 6.64 2.06
N LEU A 273 18.69 6.80 0.73
CA LEU A 273 19.31 5.90 -0.23
C LEU A 273 20.84 6.01 -0.20
N PRO A 274 21.58 4.89 -0.21
CA PRO A 274 23.02 4.93 -0.34
C PRO A 274 23.43 5.56 -1.69
N SER A 275 24.52 6.32 -1.68
CA SER A 275 25.09 6.95 -2.88
C SER A 275 25.58 5.94 -3.90
#